data_AF-A0AAJ1SU04-F1
#
_entry.id   AF-A0AAJ1SU04-F1
#
_cell.length_a   1.000
_cell.length_b   1.000
_cell.length_c   1.000
_cell.angle_alpha   90.00
_cell.angle_beta   90.00
_cell.angle_gamma   90.00
#
_symmetry.space_group_name_H-M   'P 1'
#
loop_
_entity.id
_entity.type
_entity.pdbx_description
1 polymer ?
#
loop_
_entity_poly.entity_id
_entity_poly.type
_entity_poly.pdbx_seq_one_letter_code
_entity_poly.pdbx_strand_id
1 'polypeptide(L)'
;WDITPEYTEKGLNNTVSLTDPQSVEGLKNFEDGLQLKGISVVQDNFTSKAVTTKNITDFTEDSIVRFERWGRLVIANIEITNKSANFAGWKNLMAFPSGYTPISLVGWGGTLSNKTNRNPALSVYANSSGISVMISSADLPANQRCSGTVAYFTNDEWPQG
;
A
#
# COMPACT_ATOMS: atom_id res chain seq x y z
N TRP A 1 14.83 -34.32 64.78
CA TRP A 1 15.61 -33.45 63.90
C TRP A 1 14.63 -32.78 62.95
N ASP A 2 14.61 -31.46 62.92
CA ASP A 2 13.77 -30.69 61.99
C ASP A 2 14.41 -30.72 60.60
N ILE A 3 13.66 -31.19 59.61
CA ILE A 3 14.04 -31.15 58.20
C ILE A 3 13.40 -29.88 57.64
N THR A 4 14.21 -28.85 57.38
CA THR A 4 13.76 -27.68 56.60
C THR A 4 13.83 -28.06 55.12
N PRO A 5 12.71 -28.15 54.38
CA PRO A 5 12.78 -28.38 52.94
C PRO A 5 13.20 -27.06 52.27
N GLU A 6 14.49 -26.89 52.07
CA GLU A 6 15.03 -25.87 51.18
C GLU A 6 15.06 -26.47 49.77
N TYR A 7 13.97 -26.31 49.03
CA TYR A 7 13.89 -26.25 47.57
C TYR A 7 12.39 -26.28 47.21
N THR A 8 11.79 -25.10 47.05
CA THR A 8 10.55 -25.00 46.30
C THR A 8 10.90 -25.28 44.84
N GLU A 9 10.56 -26.47 44.34
CA GLU A 9 10.63 -26.73 42.89
C GLU A 9 9.86 -25.62 42.20
N LYS A 10 10.56 -24.81 41.40
CA LYS A 10 9.92 -23.84 40.51
C LYS A 10 9.21 -24.67 39.45
N GLY A 11 7.96 -25.03 39.74
CA GLY A 11 7.15 -25.91 38.91
C GLY A 11 7.25 -25.46 37.45
N LEU A 12 7.56 -26.41 36.57
CA LEU A 12 7.62 -26.19 35.13
C LEU A 12 6.23 -25.72 34.66
N ASN A 13 6.04 -24.40 34.59
CA ASN A 13 4.83 -23.84 34.04
C ASN A 13 5.01 -23.65 32.53
N ASN A 14 4.54 -24.65 31.76
CA ASN A 14 4.54 -24.61 30.30
C ASN A 14 3.32 -23.87 29.71
N THR A 15 2.61 -23.09 30.52
CA THR A 15 1.43 -22.32 30.08
C THR A 15 1.78 -20.84 29.93
N VAL A 16 1.06 -20.18 29.01
CA VAL A 16 1.18 -18.73 28.78
C VAL A 16 0.18 -18.01 29.68
N SER A 17 0.66 -17.12 30.57
CA SER A 17 -0.18 -16.28 31.44
C SER A 17 -1.01 -15.26 30.64
N LEU A 18 -2.21 -14.94 31.11
CA LEU A 18 -3.04 -13.87 30.54
C LEU A 18 -2.65 -12.47 31.03
N THR A 19 -1.95 -12.37 32.16
CA THR A 19 -1.73 -11.09 32.86
C THR A 19 -0.26 -10.78 33.12
N ASP A 20 0.57 -11.80 33.26
CA ASP A 20 1.94 -11.61 33.71
C ASP A 20 2.89 -11.44 32.53
N PRO A 21 3.86 -10.51 32.60
CA PRO A 21 4.93 -10.42 31.62
C PRO A 21 5.72 -11.74 31.55
N GLN A 22 5.93 -12.26 30.33
CA GLN A 22 6.62 -13.52 30.10
C GLN A 22 7.32 -13.54 28.74
N SER A 23 8.38 -14.36 28.60
CA SER A 23 8.94 -14.73 27.30
C SER A 23 8.25 -16.00 26.79
N VAL A 24 7.99 -16.08 25.49
CA VAL A 24 7.39 -17.26 24.84
C VAL A 24 8.34 -17.75 23.75
N GLU A 25 9.03 -18.85 24.02
CA GLU A 25 10.07 -19.39 23.14
C GLU A 25 9.49 -20.27 22.00
N GLY A 26 10.19 -20.31 20.86
CA GLY A 26 9.88 -21.17 19.69
C GLY A 26 8.78 -20.64 18.76
N LEU A 27 8.67 -21.23 17.55
CA LEU A 27 7.66 -20.84 16.55
C LEU A 27 6.22 -20.96 17.10
N LYS A 28 5.37 -19.99 16.77
CA LYS A 28 3.94 -19.98 17.12
C LYS A 28 3.12 -19.73 15.87
N ASN A 29 2.24 -20.70 15.56
CA ASN A 29 1.27 -20.57 14.49
C ASN A 29 -0.08 -20.16 15.12
N PHE A 30 -0.68 -19.09 14.61
CA PHE A 30 -2.00 -18.61 15.04
C PHE A 30 -3.02 -19.00 13.97
N GLU A 31 -3.58 -20.22 14.08
CA GLU A 31 -4.47 -20.80 13.07
C GLU A 31 -5.78 -20.02 12.93
N ASP A 32 -6.31 -19.51 14.04
CA ASP A 32 -7.53 -18.70 14.09
C ASP A 32 -7.26 -17.19 13.89
N GLY A 33 -6.02 -16.81 13.61
CA GLY A 33 -5.58 -15.42 13.48
C GLY A 33 -5.11 -14.79 14.79
N LEU A 34 -4.43 -13.65 14.67
CA LEU A 34 -3.89 -12.88 15.78
C LEU A 34 -4.66 -11.57 15.91
N GLN A 35 -5.01 -11.15 17.13
CA GLN A 35 -5.60 -9.84 17.38
C GLN A 35 -4.73 -9.03 18.34
N LEU A 36 -4.58 -7.74 18.07
CA LEU A 36 -4.01 -6.76 18.99
C LEU A 36 -5.13 -5.85 19.46
N LYS A 37 -5.50 -5.92 20.75
CA LYS A 37 -6.61 -5.14 21.34
C LYS A 37 -7.95 -5.30 20.59
N GLY A 38 -8.27 -6.52 20.18
CA GLY A 38 -9.49 -6.82 19.42
C GLY A 38 -9.42 -6.47 17.93
N ILE A 39 -8.30 -5.95 17.44
CA ILE A 39 -8.07 -5.63 16.03
C ILE A 39 -7.23 -6.75 15.42
N SER A 40 -7.76 -7.45 14.40
CA SER A 40 -7.01 -8.48 13.70
C SER A 40 -5.71 -7.93 13.10
N VAL A 41 -4.61 -8.58 13.43
CA VAL A 41 -3.29 -8.38 12.83
C VAL A 41 -3.25 -9.19 11.54
N VAL A 42 -2.85 -8.53 10.46
CA VAL A 42 -2.75 -9.21 9.17
C VAL A 42 -1.55 -10.15 9.21
N GLN A 43 -1.77 -11.45 8.92
CA GLN A 43 -0.71 -12.35 8.48
C GLN A 43 -0.06 -11.77 7.21
N ASP A 44 1.17 -12.15 6.87
CA ASP A 44 1.94 -11.64 5.73
C ASP A 44 1.32 -12.04 4.37
N ASN A 45 0.09 -11.59 4.14
CA ASN A 45 -0.65 -11.72 2.91
C ASN A 45 -0.20 -10.56 2.05
N PHE A 46 0.67 -10.90 1.11
CA PHE A 46 1.08 -10.03 0.02
C PHE A 46 0.25 -10.32 -1.22
N THR A 47 -0.20 -9.28 -1.91
CA THR A 47 -0.79 -9.41 -3.23
C THR A 47 -0.36 -8.26 -4.12
N SER A 48 -0.31 -8.52 -5.42
CA SER A 48 0.06 -7.54 -6.43
C SER A 48 -0.97 -7.52 -7.55
N LYS A 49 -1.34 -6.32 -8.00
CA LYS A 49 -2.23 -6.11 -9.14
C LYS A 49 -1.70 -5.00 -10.03
N ALA A 50 -1.49 -5.33 -11.30
CA ALA A 50 -1.13 -4.35 -12.32
C ALA A 50 -2.40 -3.97 -13.12
N VAL A 51 -2.64 -2.67 -13.29
CA VAL A 51 -3.79 -2.17 -14.07
C VAL A 51 -3.28 -1.13 -15.06
N THR A 52 -3.55 -1.34 -16.35
CA THR A 52 -3.28 -0.36 -17.40
C THR A 52 -4.41 0.66 -17.49
N THR A 53 -4.08 1.89 -17.85
CA THR A 53 -5.09 2.94 -18.01
C THR A 53 -6.01 2.65 -19.20
N LYS A 54 -7.28 3.04 -19.06
CA LYS A 54 -8.24 3.09 -20.17
C LYS A 54 -8.29 4.48 -20.81
N ASN A 55 -7.67 5.49 -20.21
CA ASN A 55 -7.59 6.83 -20.78
C ASN A 55 -6.46 6.92 -21.81
N ILE A 56 -6.70 6.32 -22.97
CA ILE A 56 -5.75 6.30 -24.09
C ILE A 56 -5.81 7.57 -24.97
N THR A 57 -6.62 8.56 -24.57
CA THR A 57 -6.65 9.88 -25.20
C THR A 57 -5.51 10.73 -24.68
N ASP A 58 -5.32 10.72 -23.36
CA ASP A 58 -4.30 11.51 -22.67
C ASP A 58 -2.98 10.73 -22.52
N PHE A 59 -3.06 9.42 -22.26
CA PHE A 59 -1.91 8.57 -21.98
C PHE A 59 -1.70 7.52 -23.08
N THR A 60 -0.52 6.93 -23.12
CA THR A 60 -0.25 5.74 -23.92
C THR A 60 -0.90 4.50 -23.28
N GLU A 61 -1.18 3.48 -24.09
CA GLU A 61 -1.85 2.24 -23.65
C GLU A 61 -1.04 1.40 -22.65
N ASP A 62 0.28 1.58 -22.61
CA ASP A 62 1.20 0.91 -21.68
C ASP A 62 1.34 1.64 -20.34
N SER A 63 0.69 2.79 -20.17
CA SER A 63 0.64 3.51 -18.89
C SER A 63 -0.10 2.67 -17.83
N ILE A 64 0.54 2.47 -16.68
CA ILE A 64 0.20 1.41 -15.73
C ILE A 64 0.38 1.84 -14.26
N VAL A 65 -0.47 1.29 -13.39
CA VAL A 65 -0.27 1.34 -11.94
C VAL A 65 -0.16 -0.08 -11.40
N ARG A 66 0.92 -0.34 -10.66
CA ARG A 66 1.15 -1.58 -9.90
C ARG A 66 0.81 -1.33 -8.45
N PHE A 67 -0.20 -2.03 -7.95
CA PHE A 67 -0.61 -1.99 -6.55
C PHE A 67 -0.02 -3.20 -5.83
N GLU A 68 0.75 -2.95 -4.78
CA GLU A 68 1.34 -3.94 -3.90
C GLU A 68 0.71 -3.76 -2.51
N ARG A 69 0.02 -4.78 -2.01
CA ARG A 69 -0.73 -4.69 -0.74
C ARG A 69 -0.17 -5.68 0.29
N TRP A 70 0.14 -5.15 1.47
CA TRP A 70 0.48 -5.90 2.68
C TRP A 70 -0.50 -5.53 3.79
N GLY A 71 -1.48 -6.39 4.02
CA GLY A 71 -2.56 -6.13 4.96
C GLY A 71 -3.35 -4.86 4.63
N ARG A 72 -3.15 -3.79 5.41
CA ARG A 72 -3.81 -2.50 5.16
C ARG A 72 -2.95 -1.53 4.36
N LEU A 73 -1.64 -1.76 4.29
CA LEU A 73 -0.72 -0.91 3.52
C LEU A 73 -0.84 -1.26 2.04
N VAL A 74 -0.94 -0.25 1.20
CA VAL A 74 -0.84 -0.37 -0.25
C VAL A 74 0.25 0.57 -0.75
N ILE A 75 1.12 0.05 -1.61
CA ILE A 75 2.09 0.81 -2.38
C ILE A 75 1.59 0.81 -3.83
N ALA A 76 1.29 1.99 -4.37
CA ALA A 76 0.98 2.19 -5.77
C ALA A 76 2.21 2.72 -6.50
N ASN A 77 2.82 1.88 -7.32
CA ASN A 77 3.90 2.23 -8.24
C ASN A 77 3.28 2.65 -9.58
N ILE A 78 3.46 3.92 -9.93
CA ILE A 78 2.79 4.56 -11.07
C ILE A 78 3.82 4.81 -12.16
N GLU A 79 3.53 4.36 -13.38
CA GLU A 79 4.34 4.59 -14.57
C GLU A 79 3.42 5.01 -15.72
N ILE A 80 3.62 6.23 -16.22
CA ILE A 80 2.79 6.79 -17.28
C ILE A 80 3.66 7.37 -18.39
N THR A 81 3.09 7.45 -19.58
CA THR A 81 3.63 8.23 -20.69
C THR A 81 2.50 9.07 -21.29
N ASN A 82 2.69 10.38 -21.41
CA ASN A 82 1.68 11.23 -22.04
C ASN A 82 1.70 11.06 -23.56
N LYS A 83 0.51 11.02 -24.17
CA LYS A 83 0.36 10.76 -25.61
C LYS A 83 0.59 12.00 -26.46
N SER A 84 0.15 13.15 -25.97
CA SER A 84 0.12 14.41 -26.71
C SER A 84 1.01 15.45 -26.07
N ALA A 85 1.55 16.35 -26.90
CA ALA A 85 2.15 17.59 -26.43
C ALA A 85 1.08 18.45 -25.72
N ASN A 86 1.54 19.36 -24.87
CA ASN A 86 0.69 20.28 -24.10
C ASN A 86 -0.28 19.55 -23.16
N PHE A 87 0.25 18.58 -22.43
CA PHE A 87 -0.45 17.76 -21.44
C PHE A 87 -0.91 18.54 -20.19
N ALA A 88 -1.42 19.77 -20.33
CA ALA A 88 -1.78 20.61 -19.19
C ALA A 88 -3.08 20.18 -18.49
N GLY A 89 -3.18 20.55 -17.21
CA GLY A 89 -4.39 20.43 -16.41
C GLY A 89 -4.57 19.06 -15.78
N TRP A 90 -5.80 18.79 -15.34
CA TRP A 90 -6.17 17.56 -14.66
C TRP A 90 -6.52 16.46 -15.65
N LYS A 91 -5.83 15.33 -15.53
CA LYS A 91 -6.00 14.15 -16.40
C LYS A 91 -6.33 12.95 -15.52
N ASN A 92 -7.51 12.37 -15.71
CA ASN A 92 -7.89 11.15 -14.99
C ASN A 92 -7.07 9.97 -15.52
N LEU A 93 -6.36 9.27 -14.64
CA LEU A 93 -5.57 8.11 -15.01
C LEU A 93 -6.42 6.83 -14.94
N MET A 94 -7.03 6.56 -13.78
CA MET A 94 -7.87 5.37 -13.58
C MET A 94 -8.63 5.40 -12.26
N ALA A 95 -9.72 4.64 -12.17
CA ALA A 95 -10.34 4.26 -10.89
C ALA A 95 -9.42 3.35 -10.07
N PHE A 96 -9.54 3.37 -8.74
CA PHE A 96 -8.90 2.36 -7.89
C PHE A 96 -9.55 0.99 -8.14
N PRO A 97 -8.76 -0.09 -8.29
CA PRO A 97 -9.33 -1.43 -8.34
C PRO A 97 -9.90 -1.82 -6.97
N SER A 98 -10.97 -2.62 -6.97
CA SER A 98 -11.51 -3.22 -5.74
C SER A 98 -10.42 -3.94 -4.96
N GLY A 99 -10.39 -3.73 -3.64
CA GLY A 99 -9.35 -4.25 -2.76
C GLY A 99 -8.14 -3.31 -2.61
N TYR A 100 -8.16 -2.13 -3.21
CA TYR A 100 -7.03 -1.19 -3.18
C TYR A 100 -7.49 0.28 -3.02
N THR A 101 -8.74 0.53 -2.65
CA THR A 101 -9.25 1.91 -2.47
C THR A 101 -8.68 2.53 -1.21
N PRO A 102 -8.15 3.77 -1.26
CA PRO A 102 -7.59 4.43 -0.08
C PRO A 102 -8.68 4.78 0.94
N ILE A 103 -8.35 4.71 2.23
CA ILE A 103 -9.25 5.14 3.33
C ILE A 103 -9.53 6.64 3.27
N SER A 104 -8.56 7.42 2.80
CA SER A 104 -8.67 8.88 2.68
C SER A 104 -8.05 9.35 1.38
N LEU A 105 -8.79 10.20 0.67
CA LEU A 105 -8.33 10.86 -0.56
C LEU A 105 -7.55 12.15 -0.27
N VAL A 106 -7.81 12.80 0.86
CA VAL A 106 -7.23 14.12 1.20
C VAL A 106 -5.72 14.05 1.42
N GLY A 107 -5.24 12.96 2.02
CA GLY A 107 -3.81 12.72 2.24
C GLY A 107 -3.12 11.95 1.11
N TRP A 108 -3.84 11.62 0.04
CA TRP A 108 -3.33 10.79 -1.04
C TRP A 108 -2.72 11.66 -2.14
N GLY A 109 -1.46 11.40 -2.46
CA GLY A 109 -0.81 12.03 -3.60
C GLY A 109 0.71 12.04 -3.49
N GLY A 110 1.34 12.56 -4.53
CA GLY A 110 2.79 12.65 -4.60
C GLY A 110 3.27 13.26 -5.91
N THR A 111 4.55 13.04 -6.20
CA THR A 111 5.20 13.54 -7.41
C THR A 111 5.59 12.38 -8.31
N LEU A 112 5.27 12.50 -9.61
CA LEU A 112 5.79 11.64 -10.66
C LEU A 112 6.98 12.35 -11.30
N SER A 113 8.17 11.81 -11.08
CA SER A 113 9.39 12.31 -11.70
C SER A 113 9.37 12.03 -13.19
N ASN A 114 9.60 13.04 -14.01
CA ASN A 114 9.80 12.85 -15.45
C ASN A 114 11.18 12.21 -15.70
N LYS A 115 11.15 11.02 -16.29
CA LYS A 115 12.31 10.17 -16.58
C LYS A 115 12.88 10.40 -17.97
N THR A 116 12.13 11.04 -18.86
CA THR A 116 12.59 11.42 -20.20
C THR A 116 13.37 12.73 -20.13
N ASN A 117 12.76 13.77 -19.55
CA ASN A 117 13.34 15.09 -19.34
C ASN A 117 13.14 15.46 -17.87
N ARG A 118 14.22 15.67 -17.09
CA ARG A 118 14.14 15.81 -15.61
C ARG A 118 13.15 16.88 -15.10
N ASN A 119 12.70 17.80 -15.96
CA ASN A 119 11.71 18.82 -15.67
C ASN A 119 10.75 18.97 -16.88
N PRO A 120 9.44 19.17 -16.70
CA PRO A 120 8.70 19.23 -15.43
C PRO A 120 8.31 17.86 -14.84
N ALA A 121 8.28 17.78 -13.51
CA ALA A 121 7.65 16.68 -12.79
C ALA A 121 6.13 16.89 -12.71
N LEU A 122 5.37 15.80 -12.62
CA LEU A 122 3.91 15.84 -12.55
C LEU A 122 3.48 15.60 -11.11
N SER A 123 2.33 16.14 -10.73
CA SER A 123 1.69 15.81 -9.46
C SER A 123 0.65 14.72 -9.67
N VAL A 124 0.46 13.85 -8.68
CA VAL A 124 -0.57 12.81 -8.70
C VAL A 124 -1.43 12.91 -7.45
N TYR A 125 -2.73 12.75 -7.62
CA TYR A 125 -3.74 12.91 -6.56
C TYR A 125 -4.84 11.86 -6.69
N ALA A 126 -5.59 11.66 -5.61
CA ALA A 126 -6.80 10.87 -5.64
C ALA A 126 -8.02 11.78 -5.51
N ASN A 127 -9.10 11.42 -6.19
CA ASN A 127 -10.41 12.05 -6.08
C ASN A 127 -11.50 10.98 -6.22
N SER A 128 -12.77 11.41 -6.27
CA SER A 128 -13.93 10.53 -6.41
C SER A 128 -13.91 9.66 -7.67
N SER A 129 -13.13 10.03 -8.70
CA SER A 129 -12.96 9.28 -9.94
C SER A 129 -11.69 8.40 -9.95
N GLY A 130 -10.98 8.32 -8.82
CA GLY A 130 -9.75 7.53 -8.66
C GLY A 130 -8.48 8.37 -8.72
N ILE A 131 -7.46 7.85 -9.40
CA ILE A 131 -6.14 8.47 -9.56
C ILE A 131 -6.19 9.48 -10.71
N SER A 132 -5.69 10.67 -10.45
CA SER A 132 -5.55 11.75 -11.43
C SER A 132 -4.14 12.33 -11.40
N VAL A 133 -3.67 12.74 -12.57
CA VAL A 133 -2.36 13.36 -12.77
C VAL A 133 -2.57 14.81 -13.18
N MET A 134 -1.71 15.69 -12.70
CA MET A 134 -1.78 17.12 -12.98
C MET A 134 -0.39 17.68 -13.31
N ILE A 135 -0.38 18.56 -14.29
CA ILE A 135 0.74 19.48 -14.52
C ILE A 135 0.20 20.86 -14.85
N SER A 136 0.82 21.89 -14.28
CA SER A 136 0.43 23.29 -14.47
C SER A 136 0.95 23.89 -15.76
N SER A 137 2.05 23.37 -16.31
CA SER A 137 2.64 23.84 -17.58
C SER A 137 2.01 23.12 -18.78
N ALA A 138 1.76 23.90 -19.83
CA ALA A 138 1.37 23.41 -21.15
C ALA A 138 2.57 23.06 -22.03
N ASP A 139 3.79 23.04 -21.51
CA ASP A 139 5.00 22.84 -22.32
C ASP A 139 5.57 21.42 -22.21
N LEU A 140 4.79 20.46 -21.67
CA LEU A 140 5.22 19.06 -21.64
C LEU A 140 5.15 18.49 -23.08
N PRO A 141 6.27 18.09 -23.69
CA PRO A 141 6.27 17.47 -25.02
C PRO A 141 5.49 16.14 -24.98
N ALA A 142 5.13 15.59 -26.14
CA ALA A 142 4.59 14.23 -26.20
C ALA A 142 5.63 13.19 -25.72
N ASN A 143 5.16 12.00 -25.35
CA ASN A 143 5.97 10.82 -25.06
C ASN A 143 6.97 10.99 -23.90
N GLN A 144 6.58 11.70 -22.85
CA GLN A 144 7.37 11.86 -21.63
C GLN A 144 6.98 10.80 -20.61
N ARG A 145 7.93 9.94 -20.28
CA ARG A 145 7.72 8.89 -19.28
C ARG A 145 7.87 9.50 -17.89
N CYS A 146 6.85 9.36 -17.06
CA CYS A 146 6.86 9.86 -15.69
C CYS A 146 6.52 8.74 -14.73
N SER A 147 7.21 8.68 -13.58
CA SER A 147 6.95 7.64 -12.58
C SER A 147 7.18 8.10 -11.15
N GLY A 148 6.48 7.45 -10.24
CA GLY A 148 6.55 7.71 -8.81
C GLY A 148 5.78 6.65 -8.02
N THR A 149 5.87 6.76 -6.70
CA THR A 149 5.28 5.79 -5.77
C THR A 149 4.44 6.53 -4.74
N VAL A 150 3.25 6.01 -4.45
CA VAL A 150 2.38 6.52 -3.39
C VAL A 150 2.08 5.38 -2.42
N ALA A 151 2.35 5.60 -1.14
CA ALA A 151 1.99 4.68 -0.06
C ALA A 151 0.71 5.18 0.62
N TYR A 152 -0.24 4.29 0.89
CA TYR A 152 -1.48 4.63 1.57
C TYR A 152 -2.09 3.42 2.28
N PHE A 153 -3.10 3.66 3.11
CA PHE A 153 -3.85 2.59 3.77
C PHE A 153 -5.21 2.36 3.10
N THR A 154 -5.67 1.11 3.09
CA THR A 154 -7.00 0.68 2.63
C THR A 154 -7.79 -0.01 3.74
N ASN A 155 -9.11 0.14 3.70
CA ASN A 155 -10.08 -0.62 4.50
C ASN A 155 -10.78 -1.70 3.67
N ASP A 156 -10.51 -1.78 2.36
CA ASP A 156 -11.20 -2.71 1.48
C ASP A 156 -10.99 -4.15 1.96
N GLU A 157 -11.97 -5.00 1.70
CA GLU A 157 -11.80 -6.44 1.79
C GLU A 157 -10.59 -6.89 0.95
N TRP A 158 -10.04 -8.07 1.29
CA TRP A 158 -8.91 -8.59 0.54
C TRP A 158 -9.31 -8.82 -0.93
N PRO A 159 -8.47 -8.44 -1.92
CA PRO A 159 -8.81 -8.65 -3.32
C PRO A 159 -9.00 -10.15 -3.57
N GLN A 160 -10.15 -10.53 -4.13
CA GLN A 160 -10.34 -11.91 -4.60
C GLN A 160 -9.55 -12.11 -5.90
N GLY A 161 -8.87 -13.27 -6.01
CA GLY A 161 -8.02 -13.64 -7.14
C GLY A 161 -8.79 -13.86 -8.44
#